data_AF-A0A7C3HE70-F1
#
_entry.id   AF-A0A7C3HE70-F1
#
_cell.length_a   1.000
_cell.length_b   1.000
_cell.length_c   1.000
_cell.angle_alpha   90.00
_cell.angle_beta   90.00
_cell.angle_gamma   90.00
#
_symmetry.space_group_name_H-M   'P 1'
#
loop_
_entity.id
_entity.type
_entity.pdbx_description
1 polymer ?
#
loop_
_entity_poly.entity_id
_entity_poly.type
_entity_poly.pdbx_seq_one_letter_code
_entity_poly.pdbx_strand_id
1 'polypeptide(L)' 'MSERKAFLLRMDPALWAELEAWAQAELRSVNGQIEYLLREAVTRRKQGATPSRNRRTPASPPAG' A
#
# COMPACT_ATOMS: atom_id res chain seq x y z
N MET A 1 -5.24 14.73 -17.50
CA MET A 1 -4.49 14.76 -16.22
C MET A 1 -5.51 14.60 -15.12
N SER A 2 -5.55 13.44 -14.46
CA SER A 2 -6.47 13.20 -13.35
C SER A 2 -6.26 14.26 -12.27
N GLU A 3 -7.35 14.86 -11.79
CA GLU A 3 -7.32 15.92 -10.80
C GLU A 3 -6.65 15.43 -9.51
N ARG A 4 -5.60 16.13 -9.05
CA ARG A 4 -4.93 15.81 -7.78
C ARG A 4 -5.65 16.56 -6.66
N LYS A 5 -6.14 15.82 -5.67
CA LYS A 5 -6.75 16.42 -4.48
C LYS A 5 -5.68 16.99 -3.55
N ALA A 6 -5.63 18.32 -3.43
CA ALA A 6 -4.84 18.99 -2.41
C ALA A 6 -5.60 19.02 -1.08
N PHE A 7 -4.93 18.70 0.02
CA PHE A 7 -5.47 18.79 1.37
C PHE A 7 -4.36 19.05 2.38
N LEU A 8 -4.71 19.66 3.51
CA LEU A 8 -3.78 19.86 4.62
C LEU A 8 -3.64 18.55 5.41
N LEU A 9 -2.41 18.04 5.48
CA LEU A 9 -2.06 16.86 6.26
C LEU A 9 -1.38 17.29 7.57
N ARG A 10 -1.96 16.91 8.71
CA ARG A 10 -1.28 17.02 10.00
C ARG A 10 -0.40 15.81 10.20
N MET A 11 0.87 16.02 10.51
CA MET A 11 1.86 14.96 10.66
C MET A 11 2.80 15.31 11.80
N ASP A 12 3.30 14.27 12.48
CA ASP A 12 4.40 14.42 13.42
C ASP A 12 5.65 14.98 12.71
N PRO A 13 6.31 16.04 13.22
CA PRO A 13 7.51 16.60 12.62
C PRO A 13 8.66 15.61 12.46
N ALA A 14 8.82 14.65 13.38
CA ALA A 14 9.86 13.63 13.29
C ALA A 14 9.61 12.69 12.11
N LEU A 15 8.35 12.27 11.92
CA LEU A 15 7.95 11.46 10.77
C LEU A 15 8.15 12.23 9.46
N TRP A 16 7.85 13.53 9.43
CA TRP A 16 8.10 14.36 8.25
C TRP A 16 9.59 14.38 7.87
N ALA A 17 10.48 14.55 8.85
CA ALA A 17 11.92 14.55 8.61
C ALA A 17 12.42 13.21 8.05
N GLU A 18 11.91 12.08 8.56
CA GLU A 18 12.23 10.76 8.03
C GLU A 18 11.75 10.58 6.58
N LEU A 19 10.53 11.02 6.28
CA LEU A 19 9.99 10.97 4.91
C LEU A 19 10.76 11.85 3.94
N GLU A 20 11.21 13.02 4.38
CA GLU A 20 12.03 13.92 3.58
C GLU A 20 13.39 13.30 3.27
N ALA A 21 14.09 12.76 4.28
CA ALA A 21 15.36 12.07 4.09
C ALA A 21 15.24 10.87 3.13
N TRP A 22 14.17 10.07 3.27
CA TRP A 22 13.91 8.94 2.37
C TRP A 22 13.64 9.41 0.93
N ALA A 23 12.82 10.45 0.75
CA ALA A 23 12.56 11.01 -0.56
C ALA A 23 13.83 11.51 -1.25
N GLN A 24 14.73 12.17 -0.50
CA GLN A 24 16.04 12.60 -1.02
C GLN A 24 16.92 11.42 -1.44
N ALA A 25 16.96 10.35 -0.63
CA ALA A 25 17.72 9.15 -0.96
C ALA A 25 17.24 8.46 -2.24
N GLU A 26 15.94 8.54 -2.56
CA GLU A 26 15.35 8.03 -3.81
C GLU A 26 15.30 9.04 -4.96
N LEU A 27 15.90 10.23 -4.81
CA LEU A 27 15.82 11.34 -5.79
C LEU A 27 14.38 11.66 -6.19
N ARG A 28 13.47 11.67 -5.21
CA ARG A 28 12.03 11.90 -5.37
C ARG A 28 11.59 13.14 -4.60
N SER A 29 10.51 13.78 -5.04
CA SER A 29 9.81 14.76 -4.21
C SER A 29 9.13 14.09 -3.01
N VAL A 30 9.04 14.82 -1.89
CA VAL A 30 8.37 14.33 -0.67
C VAL A 30 6.91 13.96 -0.96
N ASN A 31 6.19 14.77 -1.74
CA ASN A 31 4.81 14.46 -2.14
C ASN A 31 4.72 13.16 -2.97
N GLY A 32 5.68 12.93 -3.87
CA GLY A 32 5.76 11.68 -4.62
C GLY A 32 6.03 10.48 -3.71
N GLN A 33 6.86 10.65 -2.68
CA GLN A 33 7.16 9.59 -1.72
C GLN A 33 5.93 9.24 -0.89
N ILE A 34 5.21 10.25 -0.39
CA ILE A 34 3.94 10.05 0.33
C ILE A 34 2.93 9.33 -0.55
N GLU A 35 2.77 9.74 -1.81
CA GLU A 35 1.84 9.07 -2.73
C GLU A 35 2.21 7.59 -2.95
N TYR A 36 3.49 7.29 -3.15
CA TYR A 36 3.99 5.92 -3.30
C TYR A 36 3.65 5.06 -2.08
N LEU A 37 3.97 5.55 -0.87
CA LEU A 37 3.71 4.84 0.38
C LEU A 37 2.22 4.60 0.64
N LEU A 38 1.37 5.59 0.35
CA LEU A 38 -0.07 5.45 0.50
C LEU A 38 -0.64 4.43 -0.49
N ARG A 39 -0.16 4.40 -1.74
CA ARG A 39 -0.55 3.40 -2.74
C ARG A 39 -0.16 1.99 -2.30
N GLU A 40 1.06 1.83 -1.80
CA GLU A 40 1.56 0.56 -1.25
C GLU A 40 0.69 0.11 -0.06
N ALA A 41 0.43 0.99 0.90
CA ALA A 41 -0.37 0.68 2.08
C ALA A 41 -1.81 0.25 1.72
N VAL A 42 -2.46 0.95 0.79
CA VAL A 42 -3.80 0.57 0.29
C VAL A 42 -3.76 -0.77 -0.43
N THR A 43 -2.74 -1.02 -1.24
CA THR A 43 -2.58 -2.27 -2.00
C THR A 43 -2.39 -3.46 -1.06
N ARG A 44 -1.49 -3.34 -0.08
CA ARG A 44 -1.26 -4.36 0.96
C ARG A 44 -2.53 -4.64 1.77
N ARG A 45 -3.27 -3.60 2.17
CA ARG A 45 -4.55 -3.74 2.86
C ARG A 45 -5.56 -4.53 2.03
N LYS A 46 -5.67 -4.24 0.72
CA LYS A 46 -6.58 -4.95 -0.18
C LYS A 46 -6.19 -6.41 -0.36
N GLN A 47 -4.90 -6.71 -0.51
CA GLN A 47 -4.39 -8.06 -0.67
C GLN A 47 -4.56 -8.90 0.61
N GLY A 48 -4.31 -8.31 1.79
CA GLY A 48 -4.55 -8.95 3.09
C GLY A 48 -6.03 -9.13 3.46
N ALA A 49 -6.95 -8.46 2.75
CA ALA A 49 -8.40 -8.60 2.94
C ALA A 49 -9.01 -9.72 2.08
N THR A 50 -8.23 -10.36 1.20
CA THR A 50 -8.68 -11.57 0.50
C THR A 50 -8.60 -12.73 1.50
N PRO A 51 -9.72 -13.35 1.93
CA PRO A 51 -9.61 -14.59 2.67
C PRO A 51 -8.86 -15.56 1.77
N SER A 52 -7.76 -16.11 2.28
CA SER A 52 -7.07 -17.24 1.67
C SER A 52 -8.14 -18.27 1.34
N ARG A 53 -8.52 -18.37 0.06
CA ARG A 53 -9.36 -19.45 -0.43
C ARG A 53 -8.46 -20.67 -0.39
N ASN A 54 -8.39 -21.26 0.80
CA ASN A 54 -7.60 -22.42 1.10
C ASN A 54 -7.94 -23.49 0.07
N ARG A 55 -7.03 -23.68 -0.88
CA ARG A 55 -6.96 -24.86 -1.73
C ARG A 55 -6.73 -26.03 -0.79
N ARG A 56 -7.74 -26.91 -0.67
CA ARG A 56 -7.71 -28.36 -0.35
C ARG A 56 -9.18 -28.75 -0.08
N THR A 57 -9.85 -29.56 -0.89
CA THR A 57 -9.46 -30.93 -1.27
C THR A 57 -9.90 -31.31 -2.70
N PRO A 58 -9.12 -32.15 -3.42
CA PRO A 58 -9.57 -32.78 -4.66
C PRO A 58 -10.72 -33.75 -4.38
N ALA A 59 -11.64 -33.83 -5.35
CA ALA A 59 -12.80 -34.70 -5.34
C ALA A 59 -12.42 -36.17 -5.08
N SER A 60 -13.13 -36.84 -4.18
CA SER A 60 -13.13 -38.31 -4.13
C SER A 60 -13.92 -38.84 -5.34
N PRO A 61 -13.44 -39.89 -6.03
CA PRO A 61 -14.20 -40.50 -7.11
C PRO A 61 -15.36 -41.33 -6.54
N PRO A 62 -16.44 -41.57 -7.31
CA PRO A 62 -17.52 -42.43 -6.86
C PRO A 62 -17.05 -43.89 -6.89
N ALA A 63 -17.36 -44.65 -5.84
CA ALA A 63 -17.20 -46.09 -5.82
C ALA A 63 -18.49 -46.72 -5.30
N GLY A 64 -19.10 -47.58 -6.14
CA GLY A 64 -20.19 -48.49 -5.77
C GLY A 64 -21.57 -48.03 -6.20
#